data_AF-A0A1J4MID9-F1
#
_entry.id   AF-A0A1J4MID9-F1
#
_cell.length_a   1.000
_cell.length_b   1.000
_cell.length_c   1.000
_cell.angle_alpha   90.00
_cell.angle_beta   90.00
_cell.angle_gamma   90.00
#
_symmetry.space_group_name_H-M   'P 1'
#
loop_
_entity.id
_entity.type
_entity.pdbx_description
1 polymer ?
#
loop_
_entity_poly.entity_id
_entity_poly.type
_entity_poly.pdbx_seq_one_letter_code
_entity_poly.pdbx_strand_id
1 'polypeptide(L)'
;MSIGDIHKELDLQEHFSPEYLNNLVVSDSYTKLVEKLGNNACSLLLLNCDKGMEVGIDKMSYKIGPNFQGIKNIPPGVHFIYYSIMGCVPSTPEHDFDNSIQGFFVNFAPGEVIIRHWSPQNRRFEKLDALEDAYISAVRRGEFFVSLAPYLLELYGKWNELVNFITPEILAKLTPATEDIRPFNEDTKIGQISLQDLILKRNIDNISMGDDQVLNLKYIKSDISTLEKCKEVTSDVLDPSSTLVVDKSANFNDCLDMNAGSGTIYYSTIPSINSLPKKLGLVHTEYIATLSYDPSPILEYMISLEYEGNLMLILGEIQFTFIIFMYCSCISAYEQYSKLIELLSNCESIVIKYPDLYVNFLKIICCHLRIMPDDILSNPISQISIDIQVLVNLYKITQVDIDQMKLQNLEISKLQKLKTLLKYSNQMNELVKFKFFIDIDTLELISEDAPIVVSLPIS
;
A
#
# COMPACT_ATOMS: atom_id res chain seq x y z
N MET A 1 -11.80 -19.46 -0.72
CA MET A 1 -10.59 -19.55 0.12
C MET A 1 -10.76 -18.50 1.20
N SER A 2 -10.77 -18.85 2.50
CA SER A 2 -11.09 -17.87 3.57
C SER A 2 -10.10 -16.68 3.57
N ILE A 3 -10.45 -15.53 4.19
CA ILE A 3 -9.47 -14.43 4.39
C ILE A 3 -8.25 -15.00 5.09
N GLY A 4 -8.52 -15.88 6.06
CA GLY A 4 -7.52 -16.60 6.78
C GLY A 4 -6.57 -17.38 5.90
N ASP A 5 -7.08 -18.10 4.91
CA ASP A 5 -6.27 -18.90 3.99
C ASP A 5 -5.45 -18.02 3.04
N ILE A 6 -6.05 -16.95 2.47
CA ILE A 6 -5.36 -16.02 1.57
C ILE A 6 -4.23 -15.31 2.32
N HIS A 7 -4.48 -14.78 3.51
CA HIS A 7 -3.46 -14.06 4.28
C HIS A 7 -2.46 -14.97 5.01
N LYS A 8 -2.80 -16.25 5.23
CA LYS A 8 -1.88 -17.27 5.73
C LYS A 8 -0.90 -17.72 4.66
N GLU A 9 -1.34 -17.82 3.40
CA GLU A 9 -0.43 -18.01 2.27
C GLU A 9 0.53 -16.83 2.09
N LEU A 10 0.12 -15.63 2.50
CA LEU A 10 0.93 -14.40 2.44
C LEU A 10 1.67 -14.07 3.76
N ASP A 11 1.63 -14.92 4.78
CA ASP A 11 2.20 -14.68 6.13
C ASP A 11 1.83 -13.30 6.76
N LEU A 12 0.69 -12.75 6.35
CA LEU A 12 0.19 -11.44 6.80
C LEU A 12 -0.53 -11.53 8.15
N GLN A 13 -1.06 -12.72 8.48
CA GLN A 13 -1.87 -12.98 9.66
C GLN A 13 -1.35 -14.13 10.50
N GLU A 14 -1.55 -14.03 11.80
CA GLU A 14 -1.45 -15.16 12.71
C GLU A 14 -2.87 -15.69 13.04
N HIS A 15 -3.05 -17.01 12.90
CA HIS A 15 -4.33 -17.68 13.16
C HIS A 15 -4.41 -18.15 14.60
N PHE A 16 -5.47 -17.75 15.30
CA PHE A 16 -5.66 -18.11 16.71
C PHE A 16 -6.95 -18.88 16.91
N SER A 17 -6.86 -20.03 17.58
CA SER A 17 -8.05 -20.77 17.98
C SER A 17 -8.81 -19.99 19.07
N PRO A 18 -10.14 -20.16 19.18
CA PRO A 18 -10.91 -19.58 20.29
C PRO A 18 -10.35 -19.99 21.67
N GLU A 19 -9.83 -21.20 21.79
CA GLU A 19 -9.19 -21.70 23.01
C GLU A 19 -7.89 -20.94 23.33
N TYR A 20 -7.05 -20.67 22.32
CA TYR A 20 -5.86 -19.85 22.49
C TYR A 20 -6.22 -18.44 22.98
N LEU A 21 -7.20 -17.80 22.35
CA LEU A 21 -7.63 -16.45 22.72
C LEU A 21 -8.21 -16.40 24.14
N ASN A 22 -8.96 -17.43 24.55
CA ASN A 22 -9.47 -17.54 25.92
C ASN A 22 -8.33 -17.71 26.93
N ASN A 23 -7.32 -18.53 26.61
CA ASN A 23 -6.16 -18.73 27.47
C ASN A 23 -5.26 -17.47 27.53
N LEU A 24 -5.18 -16.71 26.44
CA LEU A 24 -4.43 -15.46 26.36
C LEU A 24 -4.93 -14.45 27.39
N VAL A 25 -6.24 -14.24 27.48
CA VAL A 25 -6.85 -13.25 28.41
C VAL A 25 -6.57 -13.59 29.88
N VAL A 26 -6.36 -14.87 30.18
CA VAL A 26 -6.06 -15.37 31.53
C VAL A 26 -4.55 -15.40 31.81
N SER A 27 -3.71 -15.14 30.80
CA SER A 27 -2.25 -15.17 30.97
C SER A 27 -1.73 -13.91 31.66
N ASP A 28 -0.87 -14.09 32.67
CA ASP A 28 -0.23 -12.99 33.41
C ASP A 28 0.52 -12.01 32.49
N SER A 29 1.09 -12.50 31.39
CA SER A 29 1.82 -11.68 30.41
C SER A 29 0.87 -10.69 29.73
N TYR A 30 -0.26 -11.19 29.22
CA TYR A 30 -1.25 -10.38 28.53
C TYR A 30 -1.91 -9.39 29.50
N THR A 31 -2.28 -9.84 30.71
CA THR A 31 -2.87 -8.97 31.73
C THR A 31 -1.97 -7.77 32.03
N LYS A 32 -0.65 -7.99 32.20
CA LYS A 32 0.31 -6.89 32.40
C LYS A 32 0.40 -5.93 31.22
N LEU A 33 0.26 -6.41 29.99
CA LEU A 33 0.26 -5.56 28.80
C LEU A 33 -1.02 -4.71 28.73
N VAL A 34 -2.17 -5.28 29.08
CA VAL A 34 -3.45 -4.55 29.18
C VAL A 34 -3.40 -3.52 30.31
N GLU A 35 -2.84 -3.87 31.47
CA GLU A 35 -2.63 -2.93 32.59
C GLU A 35 -1.76 -1.74 32.19
N LYS A 36 -0.73 -1.96 31.35
CA LYS A 36 0.10 -0.87 30.80
C LYS A 36 -0.68 0.05 29.87
N LEU A 37 -1.63 -0.46 29.10
CA LEU A 37 -2.53 0.38 28.32
C LEU A 37 -3.46 1.19 29.24
N GLY A 38 -3.95 0.57 30.31
CA GLY A 38 -4.80 1.22 31.30
C GLY A 38 -6.00 1.91 30.65
N ASN A 39 -6.23 3.17 31.00
CA ASN A 39 -7.33 3.97 30.46
C ASN A 39 -7.17 4.34 28.97
N ASN A 40 -6.01 4.07 28.37
CA ASN A 40 -5.77 4.33 26.96
C ASN A 40 -6.25 3.17 26.07
N ALA A 41 -6.68 2.04 26.64
CA ALA A 41 -7.16 0.90 25.87
C ALA A 41 -8.46 1.24 25.10
N CYS A 42 -8.41 1.11 23.78
CA CYS A 42 -9.51 1.41 22.88
C CYS A 42 -10.36 0.16 22.61
N SER A 43 -11.57 0.36 22.10
CA SER A 43 -12.49 -0.72 21.72
C SER A 43 -13.20 -0.42 20.41
N LEU A 44 -13.41 -1.46 19.61
CA LEU A 44 -14.19 -1.42 18.38
C LEU A 44 -15.42 -2.30 18.56
N LEU A 45 -16.62 -1.71 18.49
CA LEU A 45 -17.88 -2.44 18.50
C LEU A 45 -18.36 -2.65 17.06
N LEU A 46 -18.61 -3.89 16.69
CA LEU A 46 -19.12 -4.31 15.38
C LEU A 46 -20.49 -4.95 15.56
N LEU A 47 -21.54 -4.19 15.23
CA LEU A 47 -22.93 -4.59 15.43
C LEU A 47 -23.51 -5.26 14.19
N ASN A 48 -24.49 -6.14 14.40
CA ASN A 48 -25.29 -6.80 13.36
C ASN A 48 -24.48 -7.63 12.34
N CYS A 49 -23.27 -8.07 12.71
CA CYS A 49 -22.48 -8.93 11.82
C CYS A 49 -23.20 -10.26 11.56
N ASP A 50 -23.18 -10.71 10.30
CA ASP A 50 -23.75 -11.99 9.92
C ASP A 50 -22.88 -13.16 10.44
N LYS A 51 -23.54 -14.23 10.87
CA LYS A 51 -22.86 -15.43 11.36
C LYS A 51 -22.01 -16.04 10.24
N GLY A 52 -20.73 -16.28 10.53
CA GLY A 52 -19.80 -16.89 9.57
C GLY A 52 -19.02 -15.89 8.73
N MET A 53 -19.33 -14.59 8.81
CA MET A 53 -18.45 -13.54 8.29
C MET A 53 -17.05 -13.65 8.92
N GLU A 54 -16.05 -13.22 8.17
CA GLU A 54 -14.68 -13.07 8.68
C GLU A 54 -14.34 -11.59 8.75
N VAL A 55 -13.89 -11.18 9.93
CA VAL A 55 -13.41 -9.81 10.20
C VAL A 55 -12.03 -9.91 10.79
N GLY A 56 -11.10 -9.10 10.29
CA GLY A 56 -9.80 -8.92 10.86
C GLY A 56 -9.49 -7.47 11.22
N ILE A 57 -8.50 -7.34 12.07
CA ILE A 57 -7.87 -6.09 12.46
C ILE A 57 -6.36 -6.33 12.39
N ASP A 58 -5.68 -5.52 11.60
CA ASP A 58 -4.23 -5.60 11.42
C ASP A 58 -3.78 -7.04 11.09
N LYS A 59 -2.90 -7.63 11.90
CA LYS A 59 -2.37 -8.99 11.72
C LYS A 59 -3.25 -10.10 12.28
N MET A 60 -4.50 -9.81 12.69
CA MET A 60 -5.43 -10.77 13.29
C MET A 60 -6.70 -10.91 12.48
N SER A 61 -7.23 -12.12 12.39
CA SER A 61 -8.55 -12.39 11.81
C SER A 61 -9.41 -13.26 12.74
N TYR A 62 -10.72 -13.04 12.68
CA TYR A 62 -11.71 -13.70 13.50
C TYR A 62 -12.86 -14.17 12.62
N LYS A 63 -13.24 -15.44 12.79
CA LYS A 63 -14.49 -15.97 12.26
C LYS A 63 -15.63 -15.64 13.22
N ILE A 64 -16.61 -14.88 12.73
CA ILE A 64 -17.68 -14.33 13.55
C ILE A 64 -18.62 -15.43 14.02
N GLY A 65 -18.63 -15.64 15.33
CA GLY A 65 -19.59 -16.48 16.05
C GLY A 65 -20.83 -15.68 16.51
N PRO A 66 -21.85 -16.35 17.05
CA PRO A 66 -23.13 -15.72 17.41
C PRO A 66 -23.03 -14.65 18.53
N ASN A 67 -21.95 -14.67 19.31
CA ASN A 67 -21.74 -13.75 20.43
C ASN A 67 -20.66 -12.71 20.14
N PHE A 68 -20.06 -12.70 18.95
CA PHE A 68 -19.01 -11.75 18.62
C PHE A 68 -19.64 -10.37 18.35
N GLN A 69 -19.15 -9.35 19.04
CA GLN A 69 -19.63 -7.98 18.90
C GLN A 69 -18.49 -6.97 18.72
N GLY A 70 -17.26 -7.43 18.47
CA GLY A 70 -16.12 -6.55 18.20
C GLY A 70 -14.85 -6.94 18.94
N ILE A 71 -13.96 -5.97 19.13
CA ILE A 71 -12.59 -6.15 19.63
C ILE A 71 -12.30 -5.15 20.77
N LYS A 72 -11.57 -5.59 21.80
CA LYS A 72 -11.15 -4.78 22.96
C LYS A 72 -9.63 -4.81 23.14
N ASN A 73 -9.14 -3.92 24.01
CA ASN A 73 -7.73 -3.75 24.34
C ASN A 73 -6.89 -3.32 23.14
N ILE A 74 -7.47 -2.54 22.23
CA ILE A 74 -6.78 -2.04 21.04
C ILE A 74 -5.88 -0.88 21.50
N PRO A 75 -4.58 -0.88 21.19
CA PRO A 75 -3.72 0.27 21.43
C PRO A 75 -4.21 1.53 20.67
N PRO A 76 -3.91 2.75 21.13
CA PRO A 76 -4.20 3.96 20.35
C PRO A 76 -3.38 4.02 19.05
N GLY A 77 -3.90 4.73 18.04
CA GLY A 77 -3.24 4.93 16.75
C GLY A 77 -4.01 4.34 15.58
N VAL A 78 -3.31 4.18 14.44
CA VAL A 78 -3.91 3.71 13.18
C VAL A 78 -4.00 2.19 13.14
N HIS A 79 -5.19 1.71 12.80
CA HIS A 79 -5.53 0.30 12.64
C HIS A 79 -6.30 0.10 11.34
N PHE A 80 -6.13 -1.06 10.72
CA PHE A 80 -6.85 -1.41 9.50
C PHE A 80 -7.81 -2.55 9.80
N ILE A 81 -9.10 -2.27 9.62
CA ILE A 81 -10.17 -3.26 9.80
C ILE A 81 -10.53 -3.76 8.42
N TYR A 82 -10.51 -5.06 8.22
CA TYR A 82 -10.89 -5.68 6.95
C TYR A 82 -11.83 -6.85 7.17
N TYR A 83 -12.61 -7.15 6.15
CA TYR A 83 -13.63 -8.17 6.21
C TYR A 83 -13.91 -8.72 4.82
N SER A 84 -14.41 -9.95 4.77
CA SER A 84 -14.83 -10.58 3.52
C SER A 84 -16.33 -10.70 3.52
N ILE A 85 -16.88 -10.47 2.33
CA ILE A 85 -18.30 -10.64 2.04
C ILE A 85 -18.64 -12.08 1.62
N MET A 86 -17.66 -12.99 1.62
CA MET A 86 -17.86 -14.39 1.27
C MET A 86 -18.84 -15.07 2.24
N GLY A 87 -19.86 -15.74 1.70
CA GLY A 87 -20.92 -16.40 2.48
C GLY A 87 -22.15 -15.53 2.78
N CYS A 88 -22.15 -14.25 2.39
CA CYS A 88 -23.32 -13.37 2.49
C CYS A 88 -24.25 -13.45 1.26
N VAL A 89 -23.90 -14.26 0.25
CA VAL A 89 -24.64 -14.44 -1.01
C VAL A 89 -24.96 -15.93 -1.22
N PRO A 90 -26.18 -16.30 -1.66
CA PRO A 90 -26.41 -17.65 -2.16
C PRO A 90 -25.53 -17.88 -3.41
N SER A 91 -24.72 -18.94 -3.37
CA SER A 91 -23.82 -19.34 -4.47
C SER A 91 -24.59 -19.49 -5.77
N THR A 92 -24.47 -18.49 -6.65
CA THR A 92 -24.85 -18.57 -8.05
C THR A 92 -23.56 -18.52 -8.90
N PRO A 93 -23.52 -19.17 -10.07
CA PRO A 93 -22.32 -19.20 -10.92
C PRO A 93 -21.80 -17.81 -11.35
N GLU A 94 -22.64 -16.77 -11.24
CA GLU A 94 -22.30 -15.37 -11.55
C GLU A 94 -21.67 -14.63 -10.36
N HIS A 95 -21.82 -15.13 -9.13
CA HIS A 95 -21.32 -14.50 -7.89
C HIS A 95 -20.29 -15.34 -7.14
N ASP A 96 -19.93 -16.52 -7.64
CA ASP A 96 -18.91 -17.42 -7.06
C ASP A 96 -17.48 -16.81 -7.04
N PHE A 97 -17.29 -15.63 -7.64
CA PHE A 97 -16.01 -14.91 -7.73
C PHE A 97 -15.88 -13.75 -6.72
N ASP A 98 -16.89 -13.45 -5.90
CA ASP A 98 -16.83 -12.32 -4.97
C ASP A 98 -16.13 -12.70 -3.64
N ASN A 99 -14.85 -13.02 -3.74
CA ASN A 99 -13.93 -13.15 -2.60
C ASN A 99 -13.28 -11.80 -2.25
N SER A 100 -13.95 -10.68 -2.57
CA SER A 100 -13.38 -9.35 -2.31
C SER A 100 -13.20 -9.11 -0.80
N ILE A 101 -11.98 -8.76 -0.42
CA ILE A 101 -11.66 -8.27 0.92
C ILE A 101 -11.82 -6.75 0.88
N GLN A 102 -12.69 -6.25 1.74
CA GLN A 102 -12.96 -4.82 1.92
C GLN A 102 -12.43 -4.39 3.29
N GLY A 103 -12.27 -3.09 3.48
CA GLY A 103 -11.80 -2.61 4.76
C GLY A 103 -11.77 -1.10 4.87
N PHE A 104 -11.55 -0.62 6.08
CA PHE A 104 -11.46 0.80 6.41
C PHE A 104 -10.39 1.01 7.46
N PHE A 105 -9.74 2.17 7.39
CA PHE A 105 -8.82 2.61 8.42
C PHE A 105 -9.58 3.24 9.58
N VAL A 106 -9.03 3.06 10.78
CA VAL A 106 -9.47 3.74 11.99
C VAL A 106 -8.24 4.31 12.69
N ASN A 107 -8.32 5.56 13.14
CA ASN A 107 -7.29 6.16 13.98
C ASN A 107 -7.86 6.40 15.39
N PHE A 108 -7.55 5.51 16.33
CA PHE A 108 -8.08 5.58 17.68
C PHE A 108 -7.35 6.62 18.52
N ALA A 109 -8.11 7.56 19.10
CA ALA A 109 -7.65 8.36 20.22
C ALA A 109 -7.55 7.50 21.50
N PRO A 110 -6.72 7.88 22.49
CA PRO A 110 -6.57 7.11 23.72
C PRO A 110 -7.91 6.86 24.45
N GLY A 111 -8.24 5.59 24.70
CA GLY A 111 -9.47 5.19 25.40
C GLY A 111 -10.75 5.36 24.58
N GLU A 112 -10.63 5.56 23.28
CA GLU A 112 -11.77 5.75 22.38
C GLU A 112 -12.53 4.44 22.15
N VAL A 113 -13.85 4.57 22.01
CA VAL A 113 -14.74 3.47 21.64
C VAL A 113 -15.39 3.85 20.32
N ILE A 114 -15.09 3.09 19.26
CA ILE A 114 -15.66 3.31 17.93
C ILE A 114 -16.71 2.24 17.66
N ILE A 115 -17.84 2.67 17.11
CA ILE A 115 -18.95 1.78 16.78
C ILE A 115 -19.17 1.79 15.27
N ARG A 116 -19.32 0.59 14.73
CA ARG A 116 -19.76 0.35 13.35
C ARG A 116 -20.86 -0.70 13.37
N HIS A 117 -21.79 -0.59 12.43
CA HIS A 117 -22.82 -1.60 12.23
C HIS A 117 -22.76 -2.13 10.82
N TRP A 118 -22.93 -3.45 10.68
CA TRP A 118 -23.02 -4.10 9.39
C TRP A 118 -24.35 -3.74 8.73
N SER A 119 -24.27 -3.27 7.49
CA SER A 119 -25.41 -3.01 6.60
C SER A 119 -25.46 -4.12 5.54
N PRO A 120 -26.34 -5.13 5.67
CA PRO A 120 -26.47 -6.19 4.68
C PRO A 120 -26.85 -5.68 3.28
N GLN A 121 -27.60 -4.57 3.22
CA GLN A 121 -28.03 -3.95 1.96
C GLN A 121 -26.84 -3.33 1.22
N ASN A 122 -25.99 -2.58 1.92
CA ASN A 122 -24.85 -1.90 1.33
C ASN A 122 -23.57 -2.74 1.33
N ARG A 123 -23.62 -3.92 1.99
CA ARG A 123 -22.51 -4.86 2.19
C ARG A 123 -21.26 -4.19 2.75
N ARG A 124 -21.43 -3.34 3.76
CA ARG A 124 -20.34 -2.64 4.44
C ARG A 124 -20.67 -2.33 5.89
N PHE A 125 -19.63 -1.97 6.63
CA PHE A 125 -19.76 -1.33 7.93
C PHE A 125 -20.05 0.17 7.78
N GLU A 126 -21.06 0.65 8.49
CA GLU A 126 -21.48 2.05 8.48
C GLU A 126 -21.38 2.65 9.89
N LYS A 127 -21.21 3.97 9.96
CA LYS A 127 -21.26 4.71 11.22
C LYS A 127 -22.63 4.58 11.87
N LEU A 128 -22.66 4.59 13.19
CA LEU A 128 -23.91 4.53 13.93
C LEU A 128 -24.26 5.93 14.45
N ASP A 129 -25.18 6.63 13.79
CA ASP A 129 -25.55 8.00 14.18
C ASP A 129 -26.49 8.03 15.40
N ALA A 130 -27.30 7.00 15.61
CA ALA A 130 -28.27 6.93 16.69
C ALA A 130 -27.77 6.00 17.81
N LEU A 131 -27.93 6.43 19.08
CA LEU A 131 -27.59 5.68 20.29
C LEU A 131 -26.08 5.45 20.52
N GLU A 132 -25.21 6.12 19.77
CA GLU A 132 -23.75 5.98 19.90
C GLU A 132 -23.28 6.15 21.36
N ASP A 133 -23.70 7.23 22.02
CA ASP A 133 -23.38 7.51 23.43
C ASP A 133 -23.83 6.41 24.40
N ALA A 134 -24.97 5.78 24.14
CA ALA A 134 -25.50 4.71 24.98
C ALA A 134 -24.63 3.45 24.87
N TYR A 135 -24.22 3.09 23.65
CA TYR A 135 -23.31 1.98 23.40
C TYR A 135 -21.91 2.25 23.95
N ILE A 136 -21.36 3.44 23.76
CA ILE A 136 -20.07 3.85 24.35
C ILE A 136 -20.11 3.69 25.87
N SER A 137 -21.19 4.16 26.50
CA SER A 137 -21.37 4.05 27.95
C SER A 137 -21.48 2.60 28.42
N ALA A 138 -22.17 1.74 27.66
CA ALA A 138 -22.30 0.32 27.97
C ALA A 138 -20.98 -0.45 27.81
N VAL A 139 -20.19 -0.14 26.77
CA VAL A 139 -18.82 -0.68 26.61
C VAL A 139 -17.95 -0.30 27.80
N ARG A 140 -17.98 0.97 28.22
CA ARG A 140 -17.23 1.46 29.39
C ARG A 140 -17.66 0.81 30.71
N ARG A 141 -18.93 0.43 30.83
CA ARG A 141 -19.44 -0.36 31.98
C ARG A 141 -19.11 -1.85 31.92
N GLY A 142 -18.48 -2.31 30.84
CA GLY A 142 -18.09 -3.71 30.66
C GLY A 142 -19.24 -4.63 30.23
N GLU A 143 -20.38 -4.09 29.80
CA GLU A 143 -21.55 -4.88 29.39
C GLU A 143 -21.26 -5.78 28.18
N PHE A 144 -20.29 -5.38 27.35
CA PHE A 144 -19.83 -6.13 26.16
C PHE A 144 -18.58 -6.98 26.40
N PHE A 145 -18.05 -7.03 27.63
CA PHE A 145 -16.71 -7.60 27.88
C PHE A 145 -16.53 -9.04 27.37
N VAL A 146 -17.56 -9.88 27.50
CA VAL A 146 -17.54 -11.29 27.04
C VAL A 146 -17.68 -11.39 25.52
N SER A 147 -18.34 -10.43 24.89
CA SER A 147 -18.62 -10.40 23.45
C SER A 147 -17.51 -9.75 22.62
N LEU A 148 -16.55 -9.08 23.27
CA LEU A 148 -15.40 -8.43 22.61
C LEU A 148 -14.17 -9.33 22.65
N ALA A 149 -13.64 -9.64 21.47
CA ALA A 149 -12.40 -10.39 21.32
C ALA A 149 -11.18 -9.55 21.77
N PRO A 150 -10.16 -10.15 22.41
CA PRO A 150 -8.95 -9.44 22.79
C PRO A 150 -8.08 -9.15 21.55
N TYR A 151 -7.57 -7.92 21.44
CA TYR A 151 -6.47 -7.59 20.55
C TYR A 151 -5.16 -8.20 21.09
N LEU A 152 -4.38 -8.88 20.25
CA LEU A 152 -3.08 -9.46 20.62
C LEU A 152 -1.97 -8.40 20.62
N LEU A 153 -1.68 -7.88 21.81
CA LEU A 153 -0.76 -6.75 22.03
C LEU A 153 0.68 -7.01 21.58
N GLU A 154 1.10 -8.27 21.53
CA GLU A 154 2.44 -8.66 21.05
C GLU A 154 2.66 -8.34 19.57
N LEU A 155 1.58 -8.32 18.77
CA LEU A 155 1.64 -8.02 17.33
C LEU A 155 1.64 -6.52 17.05
N TYR A 156 1.23 -5.68 18.02
CA TYR A 156 1.11 -4.23 17.81
C TYR A 156 2.44 -3.57 17.43
N GLY A 157 3.56 -4.00 18.02
CA GLY A 157 4.87 -3.43 17.66
C GLY A 157 5.20 -3.60 16.17
N LYS A 158 4.94 -4.81 15.63
CA LYS A 158 5.14 -5.12 14.21
C LYS A 158 4.14 -4.36 13.33
N TRP A 159 2.89 -4.24 13.76
CA TRP A 159 1.88 -3.47 13.05
C TRP A 159 2.23 -1.99 12.97
N ASN A 160 2.64 -1.39 14.10
CA ASN A 160 3.00 0.02 14.16
C ASN A 160 4.17 0.36 13.23
N GLU A 161 5.13 -0.55 13.02
CA GLU A 161 6.20 -0.37 12.02
C GLU A 161 5.66 -0.23 10.57
N LEU A 162 4.48 -0.77 10.27
CA LEU A 162 3.85 -0.69 8.95
C LEU A 162 3.02 0.57 8.72
N VAL A 163 2.59 1.24 9.79
CA VAL A 163 1.61 2.34 9.69
C VAL A 163 2.06 3.61 10.41
N ASN A 164 3.27 3.67 10.95
CA ASN A 164 3.77 4.81 11.73
C ASN A 164 3.89 6.15 10.97
N PHE A 165 3.82 6.16 9.64
CA PHE A 165 3.73 7.37 8.81
C PHE A 165 2.33 7.62 8.24
N ILE A 166 1.37 6.71 8.43
CA ILE A 166 -0.02 6.95 8.06
C ILE A 166 -0.60 7.91 9.11
N THR A 167 -0.67 9.19 8.77
CA THR A 167 -1.19 10.23 9.65
C THR A 167 -2.68 10.51 9.38
N PRO A 168 -3.40 11.22 10.27
CA PRO A 168 -4.78 11.64 10.01
C PRO A 168 -4.93 12.46 8.73
N GLU A 169 -3.92 13.27 8.37
CA GLU A 169 -3.88 14.03 7.12
C GLU A 169 -3.82 13.11 5.90
N ILE A 170 -3.01 12.04 5.97
CA ILE A 170 -2.96 11.03 4.90
C ILE A 170 -4.26 10.27 4.79
N LEU A 171 -4.87 9.86 5.91
CA LEU A 171 -6.17 9.19 5.88
C LEU A 171 -7.25 10.11 5.29
N ALA A 172 -7.35 11.36 5.75
CA ALA A 172 -8.32 12.31 5.24
C ALA A 172 -8.15 12.59 3.73
N LYS A 173 -6.91 12.53 3.23
CA LYS A 173 -6.60 12.72 1.82
C LYS A 173 -6.96 11.51 0.97
N LEU A 174 -6.50 10.32 1.36
CA LEU A 174 -6.53 9.12 0.50
C LEU A 174 -7.83 8.34 0.61
N THR A 175 -8.44 8.34 1.80
CA THR A 175 -9.61 7.51 2.08
C THR A 175 -10.82 7.96 1.22
N PRO A 176 -11.56 7.01 0.61
CA PRO A 176 -12.76 7.35 -0.15
C PRO A 176 -13.81 8.09 0.70
N ALA A 177 -14.73 8.82 0.06
CA ALA A 177 -15.84 9.48 0.76
C ALA A 177 -16.70 8.51 1.60
N THR A 178 -16.77 7.24 1.19
CA THR A 178 -17.47 6.17 1.89
C THR A 178 -16.72 5.61 3.11
N GLU A 179 -15.47 6.02 3.34
CA GLU A 179 -14.47 5.44 4.26
C GLU A 179 -14.03 4.00 3.96
N ASP A 180 -14.94 3.21 3.40
CA ASP A 180 -14.74 1.83 3.00
C ASP A 180 -14.01 1.74 1.66
N ILE A 181 -12.91 0.99 1.65
CA ILE A 181 -12.04 0.75 0.50
C ILE A 181 -12.50 -0.51 -0.21
N ARG A 182 -12.87 -0.35 -1.48
CA ARG A 182 -13.42 -1.42 -2.31
C ARG A 182 -12.52 -1.67 -3.52
N PRO A 183 -11.86 -2.84 -3.59
CA PRO A 183 -10.98 -3.18 -4.71
C PRO A 183 -11.72 -3.31 -6.05
N PHE A 184 -13.03 -3.59 -6.01
CA PHE A 184 -13.84 -3.91 -7.18
C PHE A 184 -14.69 -2.70 -7.60
N ASN A 185 -14.24 -1.99 -8.64
CA ASN A 185 -15.09 -1.12 -9.44
C ASN A 185 -15.18 -1.72 -10.85
N GLU A 186 -16.39 -2.09 -11.26
CA GLU A 186 -16.70 -2.65 -12.58
C GLU A 186 -16.27 -1.72 -13.75
N ASP A 187 -15.93 -0.46 -13.46
CA ASP A 187 -15.57 0.55 -14.46
C ASP A 187 -14.10 0.53 -14.91
N THR A 188 -13.23 -0.27 -14.28
CA THR A 188 -11.85 -0.48 -14.75
C THR A 188 -11.71 -1.81 -15.49
N LYS A 189 -12.20 -1.85 -16.73
CA LYS A 189 -11.87 -2.92 -17.69
C LYS A 189 -10.38 -2.86 -18.07
N ILE A 190 -9.49 -3.36 -17.22
CA ILE A 190 -8.16 -3.83 -17.60
C ILE A 190 -7.87 -5.10 -16.79
N GLY A 191 -7.85 -6.24 -17.51
CA GLY A 191 -7.16 -7.49 -17.17
C GLY A 191 -7.11 -7.91 -15.71
N GLN A 192 -8.16 -8.59 -15.26
CA GLN A 192 -8.17 -9.34 -14.01
C GLN A 192 -7.19 -10.51 -14.09
N ILE A 193 -6.23 -10.55 -13.16
CA ILE A 193 -5.76 -11.81 -12.57
C ILE A 193 -5.96 -11.61 -11.07
N SER A 194 -6.97 -12.26 -10.49
CA SER A 194 -7.06 -12.29 -9.03
C SER A 194 -5.85 -13.07 -8.48
N LEU A 195 -5.39 -12.76 -7.27
CA LEU A 195 -4.37 -13.57 -6.59
C LEU A 195 -4.76 -15.06 -6.54
N GLN A 196 -6.06 -15.37 -6.52
CA GLN A 196 -6.60 -16.73 -6.60
C GLN A 196 -6.36 -17.38 -7.97
N ASP A 197 -6.36 -16.62 -9.07
CA ASP A 197 -6.03 -17.10 -10.42
C ASP A 197 -4.53 -17.38 -10.58
N LEU A 198 -3.67 -16.65 -9.85
CA LEU A 198 -2.23 -16.95 -9.74
C LEU A 198 -1.97 -18.24 -8.96
N ILE A 199 -2.71 -18.46 -7.87
CA ILE A 199 -2.63 -19.68 -7.04
C ILE A 199 -3.22 -20.90 -7.77
N LEU A 200 -4.29 -20.73 -8.56
CA LEU A 200 -4.87 -21.81 -9.38
C LEU A 200 -3.93 -22.25 -10.50
N LYS A 201 -3.22 -21.33 -11.18
CA LYS A 201 -2.18 -21.68 -12.15
C LYS A 201 -1.07 -22.53 -11.53
N ARG A 202 -0.66 -22.23 -10.30
CA ARG A 202 0.33 -23.00 -9.54
C ARG A 202 -0.06 -24.47 -9.31
N ASN A 203 -1.36 -24.77 -9.22
CA ASN A 203 -1.84 -26.13 -9.05
C ASN A 203 -2.04 -26.89 -10.37
N ILE A 204 -2.26 -26.17 -11.48
CA ILE A 204 -2.37 -26.77 -12.82
C ILE A 204 -1.00 -27.15 -13.36
N ASP A 205 0.02 -26.30 -13.16
CA ASP A 205 1.38 -26.56 -13.66
C ASP A 205 2.11 -27.70 -12.90
N ASN A 206 1.60 -28.08 -11.72
CA ASN A 206 2.10 -29.21 -10.93
C ASN A 206 1.40 -30.55 -11.26
N ILE A 207 0.41 -30.57 -12.17
CA ILE A 207 -0.27 -31.78 -12.60
C ILE A 207 -0.12 -31.93 -14.13
N SER A 208 0.76 -32.87 -14.50
CA SER A 208 0.92 -33.46 -15.85
C SER A 208 1.97 -32.84 -16.77
N MET A 209 3.23 -33.20 -16.52
CA MET A 209 4.03 -33.83 -17.58
C MET A 209 3.38 -35.18 -17.92
N GLY A 210 2.72 -35.24 -19.07
CA GLY A 210 2.04 -36.43 -19.56
C GLY A 210 1.29 -36.11 -20.85
N ASP A 211 1.63 -36.84 -21.90
CA ASP A 211 1.31 -36.57 -23.30
C ASP A 211 -0.20 -36.41 -23.63
N ASP A 212 -0.44 -35.67 -24.72
CA ASP A 212 -1.65 -35.59 -25.54
C ASP A 212 -2.97 -35.11 -24.89
N GLN A 213 -3.27 -33.81 -25.05
CA GLN A 213 -4.52 -33.36 -25.71
C GLN A 213 -4.60 -31.83 -25.88
N VAL A 214 -4.81 -31.42 -27.12
CA VAL A 214 -5.09 -30.05 -27.57
C VAL A 214 -6.44 -29.57 -27.02
N LEU A 215 -6.44 -28.52 -26.19
CA LEU A 215 -7.65 -27.80 -25.78
C LEU A 215 -7.64 -26.36 -26.33
N ASN A 216 -8.09 -26.26 -27.59
CA ASN A 216 -8.91 -25.22 -28.22
C ASN A 216 -8.74 -23.74 -27.78
N LEU A 217 -7.73 -23.06 -28.32
CA LEU A 217 -7.50 -21.60 -28.26
C LEU A 217 -8.42 -20.78 -29.23
N LYS A 218 -9.71 -21.15 -29.33
CA LYS A 218 -10.63 -20.56 -30.32
C LYS A 218 -11.48 -19.38 -29.87
N TYR A 219 -11.34 -18.91 -28.62
CA TYR A 219 -12.19 -17.85 -28.06
C TYR A 219 -11.55 -16.46 -27.89
N ILE A 220 -10.28 -16.24 -28.26
CA ILE A 220 -9.59 -14.94 -28.08
C ILE A 220 -9.14 -14.36 -29.43
N LYS A 221 -10.02 -14.30 -30.42
CA LYS A 221 -9.75 -13.62 -31.71
C LYS A 221 -10.86 -12.70 -32.22
N SER A 222 -12.00 -12.56 -31.52
CA SER A 222 -13.09 -11.70 -32.00
C SER A 222 -12.94 -10.22 -31.63
N ASP A 223 -12.22 -9.87 -30.56
CA ASP A 223 -12.40 -8.55 -29.94
C ASP A 223 -11.24 -7.55 -30.16
N ILE A 224 -10.30 -7.87 -31.04
CA ILE A 224 -9.20 -6.94 -31.43
C ILE A 224 -9.62 -6.00 -32.59
N SER A 225 -10.78 -6.23 -33.22
CA SER A 225 -11.23 -5.43 -34.38
C SER A 225 -11.97 -4.13 -34.04
N THR A 226 -12.17 -3.82 -32.75
CA THR A 226 -12.96 -2.66 -32.28
C THR A 226 -12.13 -1.50 -31.71
N LEU A 227 -10.79 -1.61 -31.65
CA LEU A 227 -9.92 -0.57 -31.08
C LEU A 227 -9.20 0.34 -32.10
N GLU A 228 -9.45 0.20 -33.40
CA GLU A 228 -8.84 1.03 -34.45
C GLU A 228 -9.72 2.16 -35.01
N LYS A 229 -10.85 2.49 -34.37
CA LYS A 229 -11.83 3.46 -34.94
C LYS A 229 -11.94 4.83 -34.29
N CYS A 230 -10.97 5.26 -33.49
CA CYS A 230 -10.94 6.63 -32.95
C CYS A 230 -9.64 7.36 -33.32
N LYS A 231 -9.49 7.70 -34.61
CA LYS A 231 -8.58 8.74 -35.10
C LYS A 231 -9.27 9.52 -36.22
N GLU A 232 -9.71 10.73 -35.87
CA GLU A 232 -10.06 11.90 -36.68
C GLU A 232 -11.05 12.67 -35.79
N VAL A 233 -10.72 13.85 -35.29
CA VAL A 233 -10.97 15.15 -35.94
C VAL A 233 -10.36 16.24 -35.04
N THR A 234 -9.57 17.15 -35.60
CA THR A 234 -9.75 18.63 -35.58
C THR A 234 -8.44 19.31 -35.96
N SER A 235 -8.43 19.93 -37.14
CA SER A 235 -7.65 21.12 -37.43
C SER A 235 -8.44 22.34 -36.93
N ASP A 236 -7.78 23.33 -36.33
CA ASP A 236 -7.82 24.75 -36.77
C ASP A 236 -7.28 25.72 -35.68
N VAL A 237 -6.22 26.44 -36.08
CA VAL A 237 -5.85 27.84 -35.86
C VAL A 237 -5.84 28.44 -34.44
N LEU A 238 -4.63 28.87 -34.04
CA LEU A 238 -4.28 29.77 -32.94
C LEU A 238 -4.59 31.25 -33.27
N ASP A 239 -5.08 32.02 -32.29
CA ASP A 239 -4.95 33.49 -32.25
C ASP A 239 -4.13 33.90 -30.99
N PRO A 240 -3.06 34.70 -31.11
CA PRO A 240 -2.16 35.03 -30.01
C PRO A 240 -2.41 36.45 -29.49
N SER A 241 -3.12 36.59 -28.38
CA SER A 241 -3.00 37.75 -27.48
C SER A 241 -3.83 37.59 -26.22
N SER A 242 -3.19 37.22 -25.09
CA SER A 242 -3.38 37.83 -23.76
C SER A 242 -2.74 37.02 -22.63
N THR A 243 -1.69 37.61 -22.08
CA THR A 243 -1.29 37.70 -20.67
C THR A 243 -1.84 36.66 -19.67
N LEU A 244 -0.94 35.85 -19.10
CA LEU A 244 -1.18 34.97 -17.95
C LEU A 244 -1.56 35.79 -16.71
N VAL A 245 -2.86 35.85 -16.42
CA VAL A 245 -3.40 36.07 -15.08
C VAL A 245 -3.64 34.70 -14.48
N VAL A 246 -3.03 34.43 -13.32
CA VAL A 246 -3.24 33.21 -12.54
C VAL A 246 -4.65 33.26 -11.95
N ASP A 247 -5.62 32.65 -12.61
CA ASP A 247 -6.95 32.43 -12.06
C ASP A 247 -6.97 31.17 -11.20
N LYS A 248 -7.12 31.36 -9.88
CA LYS A 248 -7.40 30.32 -8.87
C LYS A 248 -8.86 29.83 -8.93
N SER A 249 -9.50 29.87 -10.09
CA SER A 249 -10.92 29.49 -10.25
C SER A 249 -11.14 28.72 -11.54
N ALA A 250 -10.72 27.45 -11.55
CA ALA A 250 -11.21 26.47 -12.51
C ALA A 250 -11.44 25.15 -11.77
N ASN A 251 -12.66 25.05 -11.25
CA ASN A 251 -13.45 23.86 -10.92
C ASN A 251 -12.70 22.65 -10.33
N PHE A 252 -12.35 22.78 -9.05
CA PHE A 252 -12.06 21.65 -8.16
C PHE A 252 -13.31 20.83 -7.78
N ASN A 253 -14.52 21.31 -8.13
CA ASN A 253 -15.79 20.74 -7.67
C ASN A 253 -16.56 19.89 -8.70
N ASP A 254 -16.24 19.94 -10.01
CA ASP A 254 -17.09 19.28 -11.03
C ASP A 254 -16.75 17.79 -11.26
N CYS A 255 -15.63 17.28 -10.74
CA CYS A 255 -15.26 15.86 -10.86
C CYS A 255 -15.54 15.03 -9.60
N LEU A 256 -16.01 15.63 -8.51
CA LEU A 256 -16.24 14.93 -7.24
C LEU A 256 -17.58 14.16 -7.21
N ASP A 257 -18.53 14.51 -8.08
CA ASP A 257 -19.93 14.03 -7.95
C ASP A 257 -20.26 12.71 -8.68
N MET A 258 -19.37 12.17 -9.53
CA MET A 258 -19.64 10.88 -10.21
C MET A 258 -19.06 9.64 -9.51
N ASN A 259 -18.12 9.82 -8.57
CA ASN A 259 -17.43 8.72 -7.87
C ASN A 259 -17.71 8.65 -6.36
N ALA A 260 -18.62 9.47 -5.83
CA ALA A 260 -18.89 9.53 -4.39
C ALA A 260 -19.40 8.21 -3.78
N GLY A 261 -19.84 7.24 -4.60
CA GLY A 261 -20.29 5.91 -4.19
C GLY A 261 -19.35 4.74 -4.49
N SER A 262 -18.21 4.96 -5.15
CA SER A 262 -17.40 3.88 -5.75
C SER A 262 -16.26 3.34 -4.86
N GLY A 263 -16.07 3.86 -3.64
CA GLY A 263 -14.94 3.42 -2.78
C GLY A 263 -13.56 3.67 -3.41
N THR A 264 -13.46 4.60 -4.37
CA THR A 264 -12.21 4.93 -5.08
C THR A 264 -11.27 5.72 -4.19
N ILE A 265 -10.01 5.31 -4.16
CA ILE A 265 -8.93 5.96 -3.40
C ILE A 265 -8.39 7.17 -4.16
N TYR A 266 -8.13 8.28 -3.46
CA TYR A 266 -7.66 9.53 -4.03
C TYR A 266 -6.13 9.67 -3.94
N TYR A 267 -5.40 8.88 -4.73
CA TYR A 267 -3.93 8.92 -4.76
C TYR A 267 -3.37 10.28 -5.17
N SER A 268 -2.17 10.61 -4.66
CA SER A 268 -1.45 11.81 -5.10
C SER A 268 -1.05 11.71 -6.56
N THR A 269 -1.15 12.82 -7.29
CA THR A 269 -0.75 12.83 -8.70
C THR A 269 0.76 12.94 -8.83
N ILE A 270 1.39 11.93 -9.43
CA ILE A 270 2.81 11.99 -9.80
C ILE A 270 2.92 12.64 -11.19
N PRO A 271 3.48 13.86 -11.31
CA PRO A 271 3.63 14.51 -12.61
C PRO A 271 4.53 13.67 -13.52
N SER A 272 4.07 13.42 -14.76
CA SER A 272 4.94 12.78 -15.74
C SER A 272 6.09 13.70 -16.11
N ILE A 273 7.24 13.10 -16.42
CA ILE A 273 8.45 13.80 -16.87
C ILE A 273 8.20 14.73 -18.06
N ASN A 274 7.23 14.38 -18.91
CA ASN A 274 6.84 15.17 -20.09
C ASN A 274 5.85 16.29 -19.77
N SER A 275 5.12 16.20 -18.65
CA SER A 275 4.07 17.15 -18.27
C SER A 275 4.59 18.32 -17.42
N LEU A 276 5.54 18.07 -16.53
CA LEU A 276 6.09 19.10 -15.65
C LEU A 276 6.79 20.25 -16.41
N PRO A 277 7.67 19.99 -17.41
CA PRO A 277 8.29 21.06 -18.20
C PRO A 277 7.25 21.95 -18.89
N LYS A 278 6.16 21.35 -19.39
CA LYS A 278 5.05 22.06 -20.04
C LYS A 278 4.31 22.96 -19.06
N LYS A 279 4.00 22.46 -17.86
CA LYS A 279 3.33 23.23 -16.79
C LYS A 279 4.18 24.41 -16.31
N LEU A 280 5.51 24.28 -16.32
CA LEU A 280 6.45 25.32 -15.89
C LEU A 280 6.89 26.27 -17.02
N GLY A 281 6.44 26.04 -18.26
CA GLY A 281 6.82 26.87 -19.41
C GLY A 281 8.31 26.78 -19.80
N LEU A 282 8.98 25.66 -19.51
CA LEU A 282 10.42 25.47 -19.69
C LEU A 282 10.78 24.85 -21.04
N VAL A 283 12.03 25.08 -21.49
CA VAL A 283 12.57 24.50 -22.73
C VAL A 283 12.61 22.97 -22.62
N HIS A 284 11.87 22.31 -23.51
CA HIS A 284 11.40 20.95 -23.31
C HIS A 284 12.53 19.90 -23.30
N THR A 285 13.50 19.95 -24.21
CA THR A 285 14.40 18.79 -24.44
C THR A 285 15.53 18.67 -23.42
N GLU A 286 16.23 19.76 -23.10
CA GLU A 286 17.33 19.75 -22.13
C GLU A 286 16.80 19.48 -20.71
N TYR A 287 15.69 20.13 -20.36
CA TYR A 287 15.07 19.96 -19.05
C TYR A 287 14.49 18.55 -18.87
N ILE A 288 13.93 17.92 -19.91
CA ILE A 288 13.53 16.50 -19.84
C ILE A 288 14.72 15.59 -19.61
N ALA A 289 15.85 15.81 -20.29
CA ALA A 289 17.04 15.01 -20.06
C ALA A 289 17.54 15.13 -18.60
N THR A 290 17.51 16.34 -18.04
CA THR A 290 17.82 16.56 -16.61
C THR A 290 16.85 15.82 -15.69
N LEU A 291 15.53 15.91 -15.94
CA LEU A 291 14.52 15.22 -15.14
C LEU A 291 14.59 13.69 -15.29
N SER A 292 15.08 13.18 -16.43
CA SER A 292 15.23 11.74 -16.67
C SER A 292 16.41 11.19 -15.88
N TYR A 293 17.44 12.00 -15.71
CA TYR A 293 18.63 11.65 -14.94
C TYR A 293 18.40 11.79 -13.44
N ASP A 294 17.80 12.90 -13.01
CA ASP A 294 17.43 13.15 -11.62
C ASP A 294 16.01 13.74 -11.52
N PRO A 295 14.98 12.93 -11.21
CA PRO A 295 13.60 13.38 -11.04
C PRO A 295 13.36 14.11 -9.71
N SER A 296 14.40 14.46 -8.95
CA SER A 296 14.29 15.25 -7.71
C SER A 296 13.38 16.49 -7.82
N PRO A 297 13.40 17.29 -8.91
CA PRO A 297 12.47 18.42 -9.06
C PRO A 297 10.99 17.99 -9.16
N ILE A 298 10.71 16.80 -9.70
CA ILE A 298 9.34 16.23 -9.73
C ILE A 298 8.90 15.92 -8.31
N LEU A 299 9.77 15.28 -7.52
CA LEU A 299 9.48 14.98 -6.12
C LEU A 299 9.22 16.27 -5.32
N GLU A 300 10.08 17.29 -5.45
CA GLU A 300 9.88 18.56 -4.73
C GLU A 300 8.58 19.27 -5.13
N TYR A 301 8.25 19.26 -6.42
CA TYR A 301 6.97 19.81 -6.90
C TYR A 301 5.78 19.04 -6.31
N MET A 302 5.84 17.70 -6.30
CA MET A 302 4.81 16.85 -5.71
C MET A 302 4.66 17.14 -4.21
N ILE A 303 5.76 17.22 -3.45
CA ILE A 303 5.74 17.56 -2.03
C ILE A 303 5.09 18.93 -1.77
N SER A 304 5.37 19.92 -2.62
CA SER A 304 4.79 21.27 -2.46
C SER A 304 3.28 21.32 -2.71
N LEU A 305 2.77 20.54 -3.66
CA LEU A 305 1.36 20.59 -4.07
C LEU A 305 0.48 19.58 -3.34
N GLU A 306 0.95 18.35 -3.23
CA GLU A 306 0.17 17.22 -2.75
C GLU A 306 0.29 17.05 -1.22
N TYR A 307 1.36 17.55 -0.62
CA TYR A 307 1.71 17.27 0.77
C TYR A 307 1.99 18.53 1.59
N GLU A 308 1.53 19.70 1.12
CA GLU A 308 1.68 20.99 1.82
C GLU A 308 3.14 21.31 2.24
N GLY A 309 4.13 20.78 1.52
CA GLY A 309 5.55 20.92 1.84
C GLY A 309 6.09 19.93 2.88
N ASN A 310 5.26 19.07 3.47
CA ASN A 310 5.69 18.07 4.44
C ASN A 310 6.20 16.79 3.75
N LEU A 311 7.52 16.66 3.73
CA LEU A 311 8.24 15.52 3.14
C LEU A 311 7.84 14.17 3.70
N MET A 312 7.42 14.08 4.97
CA MET A 312 7.15 12.77 5.60
C MET A 312 5.79 12.19 5.19
N LEU A 313 4.87 13.01 4.67
CA LEU A 313 3.54 12.54 4.28
C LEU A 313 3.59 11.56 3.08
N ILE A 314 4.57 11.71 2.17
CA ILE A 314 4.77 10.73 1.09
C ILE A 314 5.04 9.32 1.62
N LEU A 315 5.73 9.20 2.77
CA LEU A 315 6.00 7.91 3.40
C LEU A 315 4.70 7.28 3.92
N GLY A 316 3.77 8.11 4.38
CA GLY A 316 2.42 7.68 4.78
C GLY A 316 1.61 7.15 3.60
N GLU A 317 1.67 7.80 2.44
CA GLU A 317 1.02 7.28 1.23
C GLU A 317 1.63 5.95 0.77
N ILE A 318 2.95 5.78 0.87
CA ILE A 318 3.64 4.51 0.57
C ILE A 318 3.19 3.39 1.51
N GLN A 319 3.09 3.65 2.82
CA GLN A 319 2.58 2.68 3.78
C GLN A 319 1.10 2.37 3.57
N PHE A 320 0.28 3.38 3.31
CA PHE A 320 -1.15 3.23 3.02
C PHE A 320 -1.37 2.33 1.80
N THR A 321 -0.70 2.65 0.68
CA THR A 321 -0.80 1.89 -0.57
C THR A 321 -0.32 0.45 -0.40
N PHE A 322 0.76 0.23 0.36
CA PHE A 322 1.23 -1.11 0.71
C PHE A 322 0.19 -1.91 1.50
N ILE A 323 -0.39 -1.35 2.57
CA ILE A 323 -1.42 -2.05 3.36
C ILE A 323 -2.62 -2.41 2.50
N ILE A 324 -3.12 -1.48 1.68
CA ILE A 324 -4.28 -1.74 0.84
C ILE A 324 -3.99 -2.77 -0.26
N PHE A 325 -2.79 -2.75 -0.82
CA PHE A 325 -2.36 -3.80 -1.73
C PHE A 325 -2.32 -5.17 -1.04
N MET A 326 -1.65 -5.27 0.11
CA MET A 326 -1.43 -6.55 0.80
C MET A 326 -2.72 -7.16 1.36
N TYR A 327 -3.61 -6.34 1.94
CA TYR A 327 -4.82 -6.83 2.62
C TYR A 327 -6.07 -6.86 1.75
N CYS A 328 -6.13 -6.01 0.72
CA CYS A 328 -7.32 -5.92 -0.15
C CYS A 328 -7.04 -6.35 -1.59
N SER A 329 -5.81 -6.78 -1.92
CA SER A 329 -5.42 -7.16 -3.29
C SER A 329 -5.71 -6.06 -4.32
N CYS A 330 -5.62 -4.80 -3.92
CA CYS A 330 -5.93 -3.65 -4.75
C CYS A 330 -4.78 -3.34 -5.71
N ILE A 331 -4.98 -3.58 -7.01
CA ILE A 331 -3.94 -3.37 -8.04
C ILE A 331 -3.61 -1.88 -8.19
N SER A 332 -4.60 -0.98 -8.13
CA SER A 332 -4.33 0.47 -8.23
C SER A 332 -3.46 0.97 -7.07
N ALA A 333 -3.60 0.38 -5.87
CA ALA A 333 -2.74 0.66 -4.73
C ALA A 333 -1.31 0.20 -4.99
N TYR A 334 -1.14 -0.98 -5.58
CA TYR A 334 0.16 -1.46 -6.00
C TYR A 334 0.82 -0.57 -7.06
N GLU A 335 0.07 -0.14 -8.08
CA GLU A 335 0.60 0.75 -9.11
C GLU A 335 1.11 2.06 -8.51
N GLN A 336 0.35 2.66 -7.59
CA GLN A 336 0.77 3.88 -6.90
C GLN A 336 1.99 3.62 -6.02
N TYR A 337 1.97 2.54 -5.23
CA TYR A 337 3.09 2.09 -4.40
C TYR A 337 4.37 1.97 -5.23
N SER A 338 4.30 1.27 -6.37
CA SER A 338 5.43 1.05 -7.26
C SER A 338 5.97 2.37 -7.82
N LYS A 339 5.10 3.25 -8.34
CA LYS A 339 5.50 4.55 -8.90
C LYS A 339 6.17 5.46 -7.87
N LEU A 340 5.68 5.46 -6.61
CA LEU A 340 6.26 6.28 -5.54
C LEU A 340 7.66 5.78 -5.14
N ILE A 341 7.84 4.47 -5.04
CA ILE A 341 9.15 3.87 -4.74
C ILE A 341 10.11 4.13 -5.89
N GLU A 342 9.69 3.89 -7.13
CA GLU A 342 10.51 4.15 -8.32
C GLU A 342 10.97 5.62 -8.37
N LEU A 343 10.07 6.58 -8.10
CA LEU A 343 10.44 7.99 -8.05
C LEU A 343 11.52 8.26 -7.00
N LEU A 344 11.32 7.81 -5.76
CA LEU A 344 12.29 8.02 -4.67
C LEU A 344 13.62 7.32 -4.92
N SER A 345 13.62 6.14 -5.54
CA SER A 345 14.83 5.38 -5.86
C SER A 345 15.72 6.04 -6.92
N ASN A 346 15.22 7.05 -7.64
CA ASN A 346 15.97 7.77 -8.66
C ASN A 346 16.32 9.22 -8.24
N CYS A 347 15.81 9.74 -7.12
CA CYS A 347 16.05 11.13 -6.68
C CYS A 347 17.39 11.30 -5.92
N GLU A 348 18.52 11.30 -6.63
CA GLU A 348 19.85 11.34 -6.02
C GLU A 348 20.10 12.60 -5.16
N SER A 349 19.75 13.78 -5.67
CA SER A 349 20.05 15.03 -4.95
C SER A 349 19.26 15.20 -3.64
N ILE A 350 18.10 14.57 -3.52
CA ILE A 350 17.23 14.61 -2.32
C ILE A 350 17.83 13.80 -1.18
N VAL A 351 18.61 12.75 -1.45
CA VAL A 351 19.25 11.90 -0.42
C VAL A 351 20.12 12.74 0.51
N ILE A 352 20.97 13.60 -0.06
CA ILE A 352 21.87 14.46 0.70
C ILE A 352 21.09 15.66 1.27
N LYS A 353 20.09 16.18 0.56
CA LYS A 353 19.29 17.32 1.02
C LYS A 353 18.46 16.99 2.27
N TYR A 354 17.78 15.84 2.25
CA TYR A 354 16.84 15.39 3.27
C TYR A 354 17.12 13.94 3.71
N PRO A 355 18.24 13.68 4.42
CA PRO A 355 18.63 12.31 4.78
C PRO A 355 17.64 11.62 5.74
N ASP A 356 16.88 12.38 6.53
CA ASP A 356 15.83 11.80 7.40
C ASP A 356 14.73 11.12 6.61
N LEU A 357 14.36 11.68 5.44
CA LEU A 357 13.36 11.09 4.55
C LEU A 357 13.84 9.70 4.12
N TYR A 358 15.07 9.59 3.63
CA TYR A 358 15.61 8.32 3.14
C TYR A 358 15.93 7.32 4.25
N VAL A 359 16.34 7.77 5.45
CA VAL A 359 16.47 6.88 6.60
C VAL A 359 15.14 6.20 6.92
N ASN A 360 14.05 6.97 6.92
CA ASN A 360 12.73 6.41 7.19
C ASN A 360 12.17 5.61 6.01
N PHE A 361 12.42 6.06 4.78
CA PHE A 361 12.07 5.32 3.57
C PHE A 361 12.75 3.94 3.54
N LEU A 362 14.06 3.86 3.80
CA LEU A 362 14.77 2.58 3.86
C LEU A 362 14.23 1.66 4.96
N LYS A 363 13.87 2.20 6.14
CA LYS A 363 13.20 1.40 7.19
C LYS A 363 11.89 0.81 6.70
N ILE A 364 11.09 1.60 5.98
CA ILE A 364 9.81 1.18 5.39
C ILE A 364 10.06 0.08 4.36
N ILE A 365 10.97 0.28 3.40
CA ILE A 365 11.30 -0.73 2.39
C ILE A 365 11.81 -2.02 3.04
N CYS A 366 12.73 -1.94 4.00
CA CYS A 366 13.19 -3.11 4.76
C CYS A 366 12.05 -3.82 5.50
N CYS A 367 11.04 -3.08 5.99
CA CYS A 367 9.86 -3.66 6.62
C CYS A 367 8.95 -4.36 5.60
N HIS A 368 8.67 -3.69 4.48
CA HIS A 368 7.83 -4.21 3.40
C HIS A 368 8.45 -5.47 2.78
N LEU A 369 9.76 -5.49 2.48
CA LEU A 369 10.47 -6.67 1.96
C LEU A 369 10.43 -7.86 2.93
N ARG A 370 10.41 -7.62 4.24
CA ARG A 370 10.29 -8.68 5.25
C ARG A 370 8.90 -9.33 5.24
N ILE A 371 7.86 -8.54 4.98
CA ILE A 371 6.46 -8.96 5.09
C ILE A 371 5.92 -9.42 3.74
N MET A 372 6.44 -8.90 2.64
CA MET A 372 5.99 -9.28 1.31
C MET A 372 6.34 -10.75 1.03
N PRO A 373 5.36 -11.57 0.61
CA PRO A 373 5.55 -12.98 0.27
C PRO A 373 6.52 -13.15 -0.89
N ASP A 374 7.27 -14.24 -0.84
CA ASP A 374 8.26 -14.56 -1.88
C ASP A 374 7.60 -14.66 -3.26
N ASP A 375 6.38 -15.20 -3.34
CA ASP A 375 5.63 -15.33 -4.60
C ASP A 375 5.30 -13.99 -5.27
N ILE A 376 5.06 -12.93 -4.49
CA ILE A 376 4.83 -11.57 -5.03
C ILE A 376 6.17 -10.96 -5.48
N LEU A 377 7.25 -11.24 -4.77
CA LEU A 377 8.58 -10.73 -5.09
C LEU A 377 9.20 -11.43 -6.29
N SER A 378 8.99 -12.74 -6.45
CA SER A 378 9.72 -13.59 -7.40
C SER A 378 8.98 -13.87 -8.70
N ASN A 379 7.78 -13.31 -8.91
CA ASN A 379 6.96 -13.62 -10.08
C ASN A 379 7.00 -12.51 -11.15
N PRO A 380 7.92 -12.59 -12.14
CA PRO A 380 8.01 -11.62 -13.23
C PRO A 380 6.83 -11.68 -14.21
N ILE A 381 5.93 -12.67 -14.10
CA ILE A 381 4.79 -12.86 -15.01
C ILE A 381 3.56 -12.09 -14.51
N SER A 382 3.41 -11.92 -13.19
CA SER A 382 2.48 -10.94 -12.66
C SER A 382 3.08 -9.55 -12.86
N GLN A 383 2.34 -8.62 -13.44
CA GLN A 383 2.69 -7.17 -13.53
C GLN A 383 2.83 -6.48 -12.15
N ILE A 384 2.99 -7.29 -11.09
CA ILE A 384 2.94 -7.00 -9.67
C ILE A 384 4.18 -7.64 -9.01
N SER A 385 5.37 -7.14 -9.36
CA SER A 385 6.62 -7.43 -8.62
C SER A 385 7.42 -6.14 -8.49
N ILE A 386 8.02 -5.92 -7.31
CA ILE A 386 8.94 -4.80 -7.12
C ILE A 386 10.12 -5.07 -8.04
N ASP A 387 10.33 -4.19 -9.02
CA ASP A 387 11.46 -4.31 -9.93
C ASP A 387 12.77 -4.26 -9.13
N ILE A 388 13.58 -5.30 -9.28
CA ILE A 388 14.89 -5.41 -8.62
C ILE A 388 15.76 -4.20 -9.00
N GLN A 389 15.58 -3.65 -10.20
CA GLN A 389 16.28 -2.45 -10.64
C GLN A 389 15.95 -1.23 -9.77
N VAL A 390 14.72 -1.12 -9.25
CA VAL A 390 14.33 -0.03 -8.34
C VAL A 390 15.07 -0.14 -7.00
N LEU A 391 15.29 -1.37 -6.50
CA LEU A 391 16.05 -1.61 -5.28
C LEU A 391 17.56 -1.39 -5.49
N VAL A 392 18.08 -1.77 -6.66
CA VAL A 392 19.46 -1.49 -7.08
C VAL A 392 19.71 0.01 -7.17
N ASN A 393 18.82 0.77 -7.81
CA ASN A 393 18.94 2.23 -7.91
C ASN A 393 18.89 2.87 -6.53
N LEU A 394 17.96 2.46 -5.66
CA LEU A 394 17.88 2.95 -4.28
C LEU A 394 19.17 2.69 -3.50
N TYR A 395 19.73 1.49 -3.64
CA TYR A 395 21.01 1.15 -3.01
C TYR A 395 22.10 2.10 -3.51
N LYS A 396 22.27 2.25 -4.83
CA LYS A 396 23.28 3.11 -5.45
C LYS A 396 23.20 4.57 -4.97
N ILE A 397 22.02 5.20 -5.04
CA ILE A 397 21.88 6.61 -4.63
C ILE A 397 22.06 6.83 -3.13
N THR A 398 21.94 5.77 -2.31
CA THR A 398 22.13 5.84 -0.85
C THR A 398 23.56 5.52 -0.40
N GLN A 399 24.43 5.01 -1.27
CA GLN A 399 25.85 4.78 -0.98
C GLN A 399 26.66 6.09 -0.98
N VAL A 400 26.42 6.94 0.03
CA VAL A 400 27.08 8.24 0.17
C VAL A 400 28.49 8.11 0.77
N ASP A 401 29.49 8.73 0.14
CA ASP A 401 30.85 8.84 0.69
C ASP A 401 30.88 9.82 1.88
N ILE A 402 30.86 9.27 3.08
CA ILE A 402 30.88 10.05 4.33
C ILE A 402 32.18 10.84 4.50
N ASP A 403 33.32 10.32 4.04
CA ASP A 403 34.61 10.99 4.24
C ASP A 403 34.72 12.22 3.34
N GLN A 404 34.24 12.13 2.10
CA GLN A 404 34.06 13.30 1.24
C GLN A 404 33.11 14.32 1.86
N MET A 405 32.00 13.88 2.45
CA MET A 405 31.03 14.78 3.10
C MET A 405 31.61 15.47 4.34
N LYS A 406 32.48 14.82 5.13
CA LYS A 406 33.16 15.46 6.26
C LYS A 406 34.01 16.65 5.82
N LEU A 407 34.65 16.57 4.64
CA LEU A 407 35.47 17.64 4.09
C LEU A 407 34.65 18.88 3.71
N GLN A 408 33.32 18.75 3.54
CA GLN A 408 32.42 19.84 3.19
C GLN A 408 31.87 20.62 4.41
N ASN A 409 32.42 20.43 5.62
CA ASN A 409 31.99 21.10 6.86
C ASN A 409 30.49 20.93 7.19
N LEU A 410 29.91 19.77 6.85
CA LEU A 410 28.52 19.42 7.19
C LEU A 410 28.30 19.32 8.70
N GLU A 411 27.10 19.68 9.16
CA GLU A 411 26.71 19.56 10.57
C GLU A 411 26.83 18.10 11.07
N ILE A 412 27.29 17.94 12.31
CA ILE A 412 27.47 16.62 12.95
C ILE A 412 26.16 15.81 12.95
N SER A 413 25.02 16.47 13.17
CA SER A 413 23.68 15.89 13.14
C SER A 413 23.37 15.25 11.78
N LYS A 414 23.74 15.92 10.68
CA LYS A 414 23.56 15.45 9.31
C LYS A 414 24.46 14.27 8.98
N LEU A 415 25.72 14.30 9.43
CA LEU A 415 26.64 13.16 9.28
C LEU A 415 26.15 11.92 10.04
N GLN A 416 25.54 12.07 11.22
CA GLN A 416 24.94 10.96 11.96
C GLN A 416 23.75 10.34 11.20
N LYS A 417 22.93 11.17 10.56
CA LYS A 417 21.82 10.71 9.71
C LYS A 417 22.32 9.96 8.49
N LEU A 418 23.35 10.45 7.81
CA LEU A 418 23.98 9.74 6.67
C LEU A 418 24.60 8.40 7.08
N LYS A 419 25.22 8.30 8.27
CA LYS A 419 25.65 7.00 8.82
C LYS A 419 24.50 6.04 9.05
N THR A 420 23.39 6.55 9.57
CA THR A 420 22.18 5.77 9.81
C THR A 420 21.56 5.31 8.49
N LEU A 421 21.58 6.17 7.48
CA LEU A 421 21.15 5.87 6.11
C LEU A 421 21.96 4.71 5.52
N LEU A 422 23.30 4.77 5.55
CA LEU A 422 24.15 3.66 5.09
C LEU A 422 23.85 2.35 5.83
N LYS A 423 23.65 2.41 7.15
CA LYS A 423 23.27 1.23 7.94
C LYS A 423 22.00 0.57 7.39
N TYR A 424 20.95 1.35 7.13
CA TYR A 424 19.69 0.80 6.63
C TYR A 424 19.77 0.39 5.15
N SER A 425 20.59 1.07 4.34
CA SER A 425 20.86 0.68 2.94
C SER A 425 21.54 -0.69 2.86
N ASN A 426 22.54 -0.92 3.71
CA ASN A 426 23.21 -2.23 3.79
C ASN A 426 22.27 -3.32 4.32
N GLN A 427 21.43 -2.99 5.31
CA GLN A 427 20.39 -3.92 5.76
C GLN A 427 19.40 -4.29 4.65
N MET A 428 19.05 -3.33 3.79
CA MET A 428 18.21 -3.58 2.62
C MET A 428 18.92 -4.51 1.65
N ASN A 429 20.20 -4.29 1.33
CA ASN A 429 20.97 -5.17 0.43
C ASN A 429 21.01 -6.61 0.96
N GLU A 430 21.24 -6.81 2.26
CA GLU A 430 21.20 -8.16 2.87
C GLU A 430 19.82 -8.82 2.73
N LEU A 431 18.73 -8.07 2.87
CA LEU A 431 17.38 -8.58 2.64
C LEU A 431 17.14 -8.94 1.17
N VAL A 432 17.63 -8.11 0.25
CA VAL A 432 17.55 -8.39 -1.20
C VAL A 432 18.33 -9.66 -1.54
N LYS A 433 19.54 -9.80 -1.02
CA LYS A 433 20.36 -11.00 -1.17
C LYS A 433 19.68 -12.24 -0.63
N PHE A 434 19.03 -12.13 0.53
CA PHE A 434 18.29 -13.25 1.11
C PHE A 434 17.04 -13.63 0.29
N LYS A 435 16.27 -12.64 -0.17
CA LYS A 435 14.98 -12.86 -0.85
C LYS A 435 15.12 -13.21 -2.34
N PHE A 436 16.08 -12.60 -3.02
CA PHE A 436 16.25 -12.72 -4.48
C PHE A 436 17.49 -13.51 -4.89
N PHE A 437 18.34 -13.92 -3.93
CA PHE A 437 19.63 -14.56 -4.21
C PHE A 437 20.58 -13.71 -5.07
N ILE A 438 20.42 -12.38 -5.00
CA ILE A 438 21.20 -11.39 -5.76
C ILE A 438 21.95 -10.49 -4.78
N ASP A 439 23.26 -10.37 -4.96
CA ASP A 439 24.07 -9.40 -4.22
C ASP A 439 24.28 -8.15 -5.07
N ILE A 440 23.70 -7.01 -4.66
CA ILE A 440 23.73 -5.77 -5.44
C ILE A 440 25.17 -5.28 -5.63
N ASP A 441 26.05 -5.49 -4.65
CA ASP A 441 27.47 -5.12 -4.75
C ASP A 441 28.18 -5.89 -5.87
N THR A 442 27.70 -7.09 -6.21
CA THR A 442 28.26 -7.91 -7.30
C THR A 442 27.66 -7.58 -8.66
N LEU A 443 26.47 -6.98 -8.71
CA LEU A 443 25.80 -6.58 -9.95
C LEU A 443 26.51 -5.41 -10.65
N GLU A 444 27.28 -4.59 -9.92
CA GLU A 444 28.09 -3.52 -10.50
C GLU A 444 29.10 -4.02 -11.56
N LEU A 445 29.43 -5.31 -11.55
CA LEU A 445 30.33 -5.92 -12.54
C LEU A 445 29.66 -6.25 -13.89
N ILE A 446 28.33 -6.11 -14.01
CA ILE A 446 27.56 -6.54 -15.20
C ILE A 446 26.79 -5.35 -15.83
N SER A 447 27.10 -4.09 -15.51
CA SER A 447 26.41 -2.98 -16.17
C SER A 447 26.79 -2.92 -17.67
N GLU A 448 25.79 -2.81 -18.54
CA GLU A 448 25.94 -2.68 -20.00
C GLU A 448 26.71 -1.41 -20.42
N ASP A 449 26.93 -0.48 -19.48
CA ASP A 449 27.70 0.76 -19.67
C ASP A 449 29.21 0.59 -19.44
N ALA A 450 29.70 -0.64 -19.20
CA ALA A 450 31.12 -0.89 -19.15
C ALA A 450 31.77 -0.50 -20.49
N PRO A 451 32.81 0.37 -20.51
CA PRO A 451 33.43 0.80 -21.75
C PRO A 451 33.97 -0.42 -22.51
N ILE A 452 33.56 -0.58 -23.77
CA ILE A 452 34.06 -1.65 -24.63
C ILE A 452 35.57 -1.48 -24.76
N VAL A 453 36.33 -2.38 -24.12
CA VAL A 453 37.79 -2.41 -24.21
C VAL A 453 38.17 -2.89 -25.60
N VAL A 454 38.42 -1.96 -26.52
CA VAL A 454 38.99 -2.27 -27.83
C VAL A 454 40.50 -2.41 -27.66
N SER A 455 41.00 -3.65 -27.72
CA SER A 455 42.44 -3.89 -27.78
C SER A 455 43.01 -3.32 -29.08
N LEU A 456 43.86 -2.31 -28.98
CA LEU A 456 44.56 -1.76 -30.14
C LEU A 456 45.56 -2.80 -30.68
N PRO A 457 45.63 -3.02 -32.01
CA PRO A 457 46.62 -3.90 -32.58
C PRO A 457 48.02 -3.37 -32.25
N ILE A 458 48.85 -4.26 -31.70
CA ILE A 458 50.26 -3.99 -31.41
C ILE A 458 50.92 -3.69 -32.76
N SER A 459 51.41 -2.45 -32.91
CA SER A 459 52.09 -1.93 -34.10
C SER A 459 53.46 -2.55 -34.33
#